data_AF-A0A965YHI0-F1
#
_entry.id   AF-A0A965YHI0-F1
#
_cell.length_a   1.000
_cell.length_b   1.000
_cell.length_c   1.000
_cell.angle_alpha   90.00
_cell.angle_beta   90.00
_cell.angle_gamma   90.00
#
_symmetry.space_group_name_H-M   'P 1'
#
loop_
_entity.id
_entity.type
_entity.pdbx_description
1 polymer ?
#
loop_
_entity_poly.entity_id
_entity_poly.type
_entity_poly.pdbx_seq_one_letter_code
_entity_poly.pdbx_strand_id
1 'polypeptide(L)'
;MNKPLSIYRGLPQPIYVLFFSTIINAVGIFVYPFLTLYLTRRLGYSALEAGTYMTFASVLYVPGSMIGSKLADSIGRKPVLVIFQLLMDLCFLLAGIFEGSEA
;
A
#
# COMPACT_ATOMS: atom_id res chain seq x y z
N MET A 1 0.92 -8.99 38.01
CA MET A 1 0.85 -9.65 36.69
C MET A 1 0.64 -8.56 35.64
N ASN A 2 1.73 -8.06 35.06
CA ASN A 2 1.70 -6.90 34.16
C ASN A 2 1.09 -7.34 32.83
N LYS A 3 -0.15 -6.91 32.54
CA LYS A 3 -0.79 -7.17 31.25
C LYS A 3 -0.23 -6.14 30.26
N PRO A 4 0.69 -6.50 29.35
CA PRO A 4 1.33 -5.53 28.45
C PRO A 4 0.32 -4.79 27.55
N LEU A 5 -0.88 -5.35 27.39
CA LEU A 5 -1.96 -4.74 26.61
C LEU A 5 -2.78 -3.68 27.38
N SER A 6 -2.61 -3.52 28.69
CA SER A 6 -3.41 -2.56 29.47
C SER A 6 -3.09 -1.11 29.17
N ILE A 7 -1.88 -0.81 28.67
CA ILE A 7 -1.46 0.55 28.26
C ILE A 7 -2.20 1.06 27.03
N TYR A 8 -2.80 0.17 26.24
CA TYR A 8 -3.55 0.52 25.03
C TYR A 8 -5.06 0.64 25.28
N ARG A 9 -5.53 0.44 26.52
CA ARG A 9 -6.93 0.65 26.89
C ARG A 9 -7.18 2.13 27.19
N GLY A 10 -8.26 2.68 26.65
CA GLY A 10 -8.66 4.08 26.87
C GLY A 10 -8.09 5.08 25.87
N LEU A 11 -7.47 4.61 24.77
CA LEU A 11 -7.03 5.47 23.68
C LEU A 11 -8.24 6.04 22.91
N PRO A 12 -8.10 7.22 22.28
CA PRO A 12 -9.11 7.76 21.38
C PRO A 12 -9.52 6.75 20.30
N GLN A 13 -10.83 6.64 20.03
CA GLN A 13 -11.39 5.75 19.01
C GLN A 13 -10.65 5.79 17.64
N PRO A 14 -10.21 6.95 17.12
CA PRO A 14 -9.47 7.00 15.86
C PRO A 14 -8.18 6.19 15.84
N ILE A 15 -7.53 5.97 16.98
CA ILE A 15 -6.28 5.20 17.06
C ILE A 15 -6.54 3.72 16.79
N TYR A 16 -7.63 3.17 17.31
CA TYR A 16 -8.00 1.77 17.01
C TYR A 16 -8.31 1.58 15.53
N VAL A 17 -9.03 2.54 14.92
CA VAL A 17 -9.30 2.50 13.47
C VAL A 17 -8.01 2.56 12.66
N LEU A 18 -7.09 3.46 13.02
CA LEU A 18 -5.78 3.56 12.37
C LEU A 18 -5.00 2.26 12.50
N PHE A 19 -4.94 1.68 13.70
CA PHE A 19 -4.26 0.41 13.94
C PHE A 19 -4.76 -0.70 13.02
N PHE A 20 -6.08 -0.91 12.92
CA PHE A 20 -6.64 -1.92 12.02
C PHE A 20 -6.36 -1.58 10.55
N SER A 21 -6.49 -0.31 10.16
CA SER A 21 -6.19 0.10 8.78
C SER A 21 -4.72 -0.14 8.41
N THR A 22 -3.79 0.11 9.34
CA THR A 22 -2.36 -0.17 9.14
C THR A 22 -2.08 -1.66 9.04
N ILE A 23 -2.75 -2.51 9.84
CA ILE A 23 -2.63 -3.97 9.72
C ILE A 23 -3.09 -4.43 8.33
N ILE A 24 -4.27 -4.00 7.90
CA ILE A 24 -4.82 -4.38 6.58
C ILE A 24 -3.87 -3.93 5.47
N ASN A 25 -3.37 -2.69 5.54
CA ASN A 25 -2.43 -2.15 4.56
C ASN A 25 -1.10 -2.95 4.56
N ALA A 26 -0.58 -3.32 5.74
CA ALA A 26 0.63 -4.13 5.87
C ALA A 26 0.45 -5.53 5.26
N VAL A 27 -0.72 -6.14 5.40
CA VAL A 27 -1.02 -7.41 4.70
C VAL A 27 -1.04 -7.20 3.18
N GLY A 28 -1.62 -6.11 2.69
CA GLY A 28 -1.62 -5.79 1.26
C GLY A 28 -0.22 -5.54 0.69
N ILE A 29 0.64 -4.84 1.44
CA ILE A 29 2.03 -4.56 1.01
C ILE A 29 2.86 -5.84 0.84
N PHE A 30 2.43 -6.95 1.46
CA PHE A 30 3.07 -8.26 1.30
C PHE A 30 3.03 -8.80 -0.14
N VAL A 31 2.27 -8.18 -1.05
CA VAL A 31 2.28 -8.51 -2.49
C VAL A 31 3.61 -8.15 -3.15
N TYR A 32 4.29 -7.07 -2.72
CA TYR A 32 5.54 -6.58 -3.34
C TYR A 32 6.66 -7.63 -3.50
N PRO A 33 7.01 -8.46 -2.48
CA PRO A 33 8.04 -9.50 -2.65
C PRO A 33 7.67 -10.57 -3.69
N PHE A 34 6.37 -10.80 -3.95
CA PHE A 34 5.91 -11.75 -4.96
C PHE A 34 5.73 -11.10 -6.34
N LEU A 35 5.67 -9.77 -6.41
CA LEU A 35 5.40 -9.05 -7.65
C LEU A 35 6.44 -9.38 -8.74
N THR A 36 7.72 -9.45 -8.39
CA THR A 36 8.77 -9.85 -9.34
C THR A 36 8.60 -11.30 -9.83
N LEU A 37 8.21 -12.22 -8.95
CA LEU A 37 7.91 -13.60 -9.34
C LEU A 37 6.71 -13.65 -10.27
N TYR A 38 5.69 -12.85 -9.99
CA TYR A 38 4.49 -12.75 -10.81
C TYR A 38 4.82 -12.22 -12.22
N LEU A 39 5.55 -11.11 -12.33
CA LEU A 39 5.99 -10.53 -13.60
C LEU A 39 6.81 -11.52 -14.45
N THR A 40 7.71 -12.28 -13.82
CA THR A 40 8.61 -13.19 -14.54
C THR A 40 8.00 -14.56 -14.84
N ARG A 41 7.21 -15.13 -13.91
CA ARG A 41 6.67 -16.50 -14.02
C ARG A 41 5.27 -16.56 -14.64
N ARG A 42 4.45 -15.51 -14.48
CA ARG A 42 3.08 -15.49 -15.01
C ARG A 42 3.00 -14.64 -16.27
N LEU A 43 3.57 -13.44 -16.26
CA LEU A 43 3.56 -12.56 -17.43
C LEU A 43 4.74 -12.77 -18.39
N GLY A 44 5.71 -13.61 -18.02
CA GLY A 44 6.82 -13.98 -18.90
C GLY A 44 7.86 -12.90 -19.16
N TYR A 45 7.86 -11.80 -18.38
CA TYR A 45 8.88 -10.76 -18.50
C TYR A 45 10.26 -11.24 -18.11
N SER A 46 11.29 -10.65 -18.72
CA SER A 46 12.68 -10.89 -18.35
C SER A 46 12.98 -10.33 -16.95
N ALA A 47 14.03 -10.86 -16.31
CA ALA A 47 14.49 -10.37 -15.02
C ALA A 47 14.89 -8.88 -15.07
N LEU A 48 15.44 -8.42 -16.22
CA LEU A 48 15.82 -7.03 -16.40
C LEU A 48 14.60 -6.11 -16.46
N GLU A 49 13.55 -6.49 -17.20
CA GLU A 49 12.30 -5.74 -17.27
C GLU A 49 11.61 -5.67 -15.91
N ALA A 50 11.44 -6.83 -15.24
CA ALA A 50 10.84 -6.88 -13.92
C ALA A 50 11.62 -6.05 -12.89
N GLY A 51 12.96 -6.15 -12.90
CA GLY A 51 13.83 -5.32 -12.06
C GLY A 51 13.67 -3.84 -12.34
N THR A 52 13.58 -3.46 -13.62
CA THR A 52 13.38 -2.06 -14.04
C THR A 52 12.06 -1.51 -13.52
N TYR A 53 10.95 -2.24 -13.64
CA TYR A 53 9.65 -1.82 -13.09
C TYR A 53 9.69 -1.64 -11.57
N MET A 54 10.32 -2.57 -10.85
CA MET A 54 10.47 -2.47 -9.39
C MET A 54 11.34 -1.27 -8.99
N THR A 55 12.41 -0.98 -9.74
CA THR A 55 13.24 0.20 -9.52
C THR A 55 12.45 1.48 -9.75
N PHE A 56 11.71 1.58 -10.85
CA PHE A 56 10.86 2.75 -11.11
C PHE A 56 9.81 2.96 -10.01
N ALA A 57 9.13 1.89 -9.58
CA ALA A 57 8.17 1.95 -8.47
C ALA A 57 8.83 2.48 -7.18
N SER A 58 10.03 1.99 -6.86
CA SER A 58 10.78 2.41 -5.66
C SER A 58 11.25 3.87 -5.77
N VAL A 59 11.73 4.29 -6.93
CA VAL A 59 12.17 5.67 -7.18
C VAL A 59 11.01 6.64 -7.11
N LEU A 60 9.84 6.28 -7.65
CA LEU A 60 8.63 7.11 -7.60
C LEU A 60 7.99 7.18 -6.21
N TYR A 61 8.16 6.13 -5.38
CA TYR A 61 7.66 6.11 -4.01
C TYR A 61 8.24 7.26 -3.16
N VAL A 62 9.53 7.57 -3.32
CA VAL A 62 10.19 8.64 -2.55
C VAL A 62 9.53 10.01 -2.74
N PRO A 63 9.50 10.61 -3.96
CA PRO A 63 8.83 11.88 -4.16
C PRO A 63 7.32 11.78 -3.93
N GLY A 64 6.69 10.63 -4.22
CA GLY A 64 5.27 10.39 -3.93
C GLY A 64 4.96 10.53 -2.44
N SER A 65 5.80 9.98 -1.56
CA SER A 65 5.65 10.09 -0.11
C SER A 65 5.80 11.53 0.38
N MET A 66 6.73 12.30 -0.20
CA MET A 66 6.94 13.71 0.15
C MET A 66 5.74 14.56 -0.27
N ILE A 67 5.23 14.36 -1.49
CA ILE A 67 4.05 15.06 -2.00
C ILE A 67 2.81 14.71 -1.16
N GLY A 68 2.59 13.42 -0.89
CA GLY A 68 1.49 12.94 -0.07
C GLY A 68 1.53 13.50 1.34
N SER A 69 2.73 13.57 1.95
CA SER A 69 2.91 14.16 3.28
C SER A 69 2.56 15.65 3.30
N LYS A 70 3.05 16.41 2.31
CA LYS A 70 2.73 17.84 2.18
C LYS A 70 1.23 18.09 1.97
N LEU A 71 0.57 17.25 1.18
CA LEU A 71 -0.89 17.30 0.98
C LEU A 71 -1.66 16.98 2.27
N ALA A 72 -1.21 15.98 3.04
CA ALA A 72 -1.81 15.61 4.31
C ALA A 72 -1.72 16.73 5.35
N ASP A 73 -0.62 17.49 5.34
CA ASP A 73 -0.43 18.64 6.23
C ASP A 73 -1.25 19.87 5.80
N SER A 74 -1.54 20.05 4.50
CA SER A 74 -2.28 21.21 4.00
C SER A 74 -3.80 21.02 3.96
N ILE A 75 -4.28 19.86 3.48
CA ILE A 75 -5.72 19.56 3.30
C ILE A 75 -6.28 18.85 4.54
N GLY A 76 -5.41 18.25 5.35
CA GLY A 76 -5.77 17.46 6.52
C GLY A 76 -5.56 15.96 6.29
N ARG A 77 -5.12 15.28 7.35
CA ARG A 77 -4.64 13.88 7.29
C ARG A 77 -5.72 12.88 6.89
N LYS A 78 -6.93 13.00 7.46
CA LYS A 78 -8.03 12.05 7.23
C LYS A 78 -8.53 12.03 5.77
N PRO A 79 -8.89 13.16 5.14
CA PRO A 79 -9.38 13.13 3.75
C PRO A 79 -8.30 12.64 2.79
N VAL A 80 -7.05 13.07 2.97
CA VAL A 80 -5.93 12.63 2.13
C VAL A 80 -5.72 11.12 2.26
N LEU A 81 -5.68 10.57 3.48
CA LEU A 81 -5.56 9.12 3.68
C LEU A 81 -6.66 8.37 2.94
N VAL A 82 -7.93 8.75 3.11
CA VAL A 82 -9.06 8.04 2.49
C VAL A 82 -9.01 8.10 0.96
N ILE A 83 -8.77 9.28 0.39
CA ILE A 83 -8.76 9.47 -1.07
C ILE A 83 -7.64 8.64 -1.71
N PHE A 84 -6.42 8.74 -1.20
CA PHE A 84 -5.27 8.03 -1.79
C PHE A 84 -5.33 6.52 -1.55
N GLN A 85 -5.89 6.08 -0.42
CA GLN A 85 -6.11 4.65 -0.18
C GLN A 85 -7.12 4.08 -1.17
N LEU A 86 -8.27 4.74 -1.36
CA LEU A 86 -9.29 4.31 -2.34
C LEU A 86 -8.76 4.34 -3.77
N LEU A 87 -7.93 5.34 -4.11
CA LEU A 87 -7.30 5.42 -5.43
C LEU A 87 -6.36 4.23 -5.66
N MET A 88 -5.54 3.87 -4.67
CA MET A 88 -4.64 2.71 -4.75
C MET A 88 -5.43 1.40 -4.89
N ASP A 89 -6.48 1.23 -4.09
CA ASP A 89 -7.35 0.04 -4.14
C ASP A 89 -8.01 -0.08 -5.53
N LEU A 90 -8.48 1.03 -6.09
CA LEU A 90 -9.03 1.07 -7.45
C LEU A 90 -7.99 0.68 -8.50
N CYS A 91 -6.76 1.19 -8.41
CA CYS A 91 -5.68 0.81 -9.32
C CYS A 91 -5.37 -0.69 -9.28
N PHE A 92 -5.31 -1.29 -8.08
CA PHE A 92 -5.10 -2.73 -7.93
C PHE A 92 -6.27 -3.56 -8.50
N LEU A 93 -7.51 -3.13 -8.26
CA LEU A 93 -8.69 -3.79 -8.82
C LEU A 93 -8.68 -3.76 -10.34
N LEU A 94 -8.39 -2.60 -10.94
CA LEU A 94 -8.27 -2.49 -12.39
C LEU A 94 -7.17 -3.40 -12.92
N ALA A 95 -5.98 -3.39 -12.30
CA ALA A 95 -4.88 -4.24 -12.72
C ALA A 95 -5.25 -5.74 -12.71
N GLY A 96 -5.94 -6.20 -11.65
CA GLY A 96 -6.41 -7.59 -11.54
C GLY A 96 -7.50 -7.94 -12.57
N ILE A 97 -8.40 -7.01 -12.90
CA ILE A 97 -9.43 -7.24 -13.92
C ILE A 97 -8.81 -7.34 -15.32
N PHE A 98 -7.86 -6.45 -15.65
CA PHE A 98 -7.19 -6.47 -16.95
C PHE A 98 -6.42 -7.79 -17.18
N GLU A 99 -5.76 -8.32 -16.15
CA GLU A 99 -5.15 -9.65 -16.22
C GLU A 99 -6.22 -10.75 -16.41
N GLY A 100 -7.28 -10.74 -15.60
CA GLY A 100 -8.31 -11.76 -15.64
C GLY A 100 -9.11 -11.81 -16.95
N SER A 101 -9.00 -10.78 -17.79
CA SER A 101 -9.63 -10.74 -19.11
C SER A 101 -8.84 -11.48 -20.20
N GLU A 102 -7.56 -11.77 -19.98
CA GLU A 102 -6.69 -12.51 -20.93
C GLU A 102 -6.36 -13.94 -20.45
N ALA A 103 -6.92 -14.36 -19.32
CA ALA A 103 -6.80 -15.72 -18.75
C ALA A 103 -8.04 -16.58 -19.03
#